data_AF-A0A1G6NU99-F1
#
_entry.id   AF-A0A1G6NU99-F1
#
_cell.length_a   1.000
_cell.length_b   1.000
_cell.length_c   1.000
_cell.angle_alpha   90.00
_cell.angle_beta   90.00
_cell.angle_gamma   90.00
#
_symmetry.space_group_name_H-M   'P 1'
#
loop_
_entity.id
_entity.type
_entity.pdbx_description
1 polymer ?
#
loop_
_entity_poly.entity_id
_entity_poly.type
_entity_poly.pdbx_seq_one_letter_code
_entity_poly.pdbx_strand_id
1 'polypeptide(L)'
;MKQNIYYIVESSFYRKDIGNKLDFLFNNGDLKDAIHFSCKQFSDESPIIARENAFRHFQSIVDVLYDGLNKKYTTDKQARIDLQKYFNSGNDFEFLSNSPNQFKISDDFFNGINIYMIVDKAITDTNNKNDKVRLHGINYVDYHDRIEENIVESFLGLIKEFHYYDQYSYSFKDYLTFIDFDKIGGDIESVLKTPFDLKSFIINHKGENLL
;
A
#
# COMPACT_ATOMS: atom_id res chain seq x y z
N MET A 1 -10.63 -1.64 -29.16
CA MET A 1 -9.67 -2.56 -28.51
C MET A 1 -9.81 -2.33 -27.01
N LYS A 2 -10.19 -3.35 -26.21
CA LYS A 2 -10.27 -3.20 -24.75
C LYS A 2 -8.85 -3.06 -24.21
N GLN A 3 -8.59 -2.05 -23.37
CA GLN A 3 -7.29 -1.86 -22.75
C GLN A 3 -7.08 -2.90 -21.65
N ASN A 4 -5.90 -3.50 -21.56
CA ASN A 4 -5.65 -4.51 -20.54
C ASN A 4 -5.46 -3.83 -19.18
N ILE A 5 -6.31 -4.21 -18.22
CA ILE A 5 -6.11 -3.89 -16.80
C ILE A 5 -5.64 -5.17 -16.14
N TYR A 6 -4.50 -5.10 -15.46
CA TYR A 6 -4.00 -6.19 -14.64
C TYR A 6 -3.47 -5.64 -13.32
N TYR A 7 -3.16 -6.54 -12.40
CA TYR A 7 -2.80 -6.18 -11.04
C TYR A 7 -1.45 -6.77 -10.68
N ILE A 8 -0.70 -6.05 -9.86
CA ILE A 8 0.57 -6.51 -9.32
C ILE A 8 0.52 -6.38 -7.81
N VAL A 9 0.97 -7.42 -7.11
CA VAL A 9 1.31 -7.35 -5.69
C VAL A 9 2.83 -7.35 -5.58
N GLU A 10 3.39 -6.30 -4.99
CA GLU A 10 4.82 -6.17 -4.71
C GLU A 10 5.05 -6.23 -3.20
N SER A 11 6.10 -6.90 -2.77
CA SER A 11 6.47 -6.96 -1.35
C SER A 11 7.98 -6.90 -1.16
N SER A 12 8.44 -6.07 -0.23
CA SER A 12 9.82 -6.01 0.24
C SER A 12 9.84 -5.97 1.76
N PHE A 13 10.52 -6.91 2.43
CA PHE A 13 10.61 -6.94 3.89
C PHE A 13 11.72 -7.85 4.41
N TYR A 14 12.16 -7.63 5.64
CA TYR A 14 13.10 -8.49 6.34
C TYR A 14 12.44 -9.79 6.78
N ARG A 15 13.06 -10.94 6.50
CA ARG A 15 12.58 -12.28 6.90
C ARG A 15 13.07 -12.69 8.30
N LYS A 16 14.13 -12.06 8.76
CA LYS A 16 14.76 -12.30 10.05
C LYS A 16 15.03 -10.96 10.72
N ASP A 17 15.02 -10.97 12.04
CA ASP A 17 15.50 -9.84 12.81
C ASP A 17 17.02 -9.72 12.60
N ILE A 18 17.44 -8.63 11.98
CA ILE A 18 18.86 -8.33 11.75
C ILE A 18 19.42 -7.34 12.76
N GLY A 19 18.61 -6.88 13.72
CA GLY A 19 18.96 -5.74 14.57
C GLY A 19 19.29 -4.51 13.72
N ASN A 20 20.20 -3.67 14.20
CA ASN A 20 20.72 -2.54 13.43
C ASN A 20 21.47 -3.07 12.19
N LYS A 21 20.98 -2.74 11.00
CA LYS A 21 21.56 -3.19 9.72
C LYS A 21 23.01 -2.71 9.49
N LEU A 22 23.43 -1.54 9.99
CA LEU A 22 24.84 -1.13 9.87
C LEU A 22 25.74 -2.01 10.74
N ASP A 23 25.37 -2.24 11.99
CA ASP A 23 26.08 -3.16 12.89
C ASP A 23 26.12 -4.58 12.31
N PHE A 24 25.00 -5.05 11.73
CA PHE A 24 24.93 -6.35 11.08
C PHE A 24 25.94 -6.46 9.93
N LEU A 25 26.03 -5.45 9.07
CA LEU A 25 26.98 -5.40 7.96
C LEU A 25 28.44 -5.30 8.43
N PHE A 26 28.73 -4.44 9.44
CA PHE A 26 30.08 -4.31 10.00
C PHE A 26 30.57 -5.60 10.68
N ASN A 27 29.65 -6.42 11.18
CA ASN A 27 29.95 -7.73 11.77
C ASN A 27 29.93 -8.89 10.74
N ASN A 28 30.19 -8.60 9.46
CA ASN A 28 30.21 -9.56 8.34
C ASN A 28 28.87 -10.27 8.08
N GLY A 29 27.74 -9.67 8.48
CA GLY A 29 26.42 -10.15 8.14
C GLY A 29 26.12 -9.97 6.65
N ASP A 30 25.42 -10.94 6.05
CA ASP A 30 24.94 -10.88 4.66
C ASP A 30 23.43 -10.67 4.61
N LEU A 31 23.01 -9.64 3.86
CA LEU A 31 21.60 -9.27 3.65
C LEU A 31 20.92 -10.08 2.54
N LYS A 32 21.68 -10.85 1.74
CA LYS A 32 21.16 -11.58 0.58
C LYS A 32 19.97 -12.50 0.91
N ASP A 33 20.00 -13.13 2.09
CA ASP A 33 18.91 -13.96 2.59
C ASP A 33 18.08 -13.28 3.70
N ALA A 34 18.45 -12.06 4.09
CA ALA A 34 17.73 -11.28 5.08
C ALA A 34 16.50 -10.61 4.51
N ILE A 35 16.55 -10.18 3.24
CA ILE A 35 15.48 -9.43 2.59
C ILE A 35 14.70 -10.34 1.65
N HIS A 36 13.38 -10.32 1.80
CA HIS A 36 12.45 -10.82 0.81
C HIS A 36 12.14 -9.73 -0.20
N PHE A 37 12.20 -10.06 -1.48
CA PHE A 37 11.54 -9.29 -2.53
C PHE A 37 10.63 -10.23 -3.33
N SER A 38 9.41 -9.80 -3.61
CA SER A 38 8.54 -10.48 -4.58
C SER A 38 7.69 -9.50 -5.38
N CYS A 39 7.37 -9.90 -6.60
CA CYS A 39 6.45 -9.22 -7.49
C CYS A 39 5.62 -10.30 -8.19
N LYS A 40 4.31 -10.28 -7.99
CA LYS A 40 3.39 -11.24 -8.60
C LYS A 40 2.30 -10.52 -9.37
N GLN A 41 2.19 -10.88 -10.65
CA GLN A 41 1.18 -10.36 -11.56
C GLN A 41 -0.08 -11.23 -11.56
N PHE A 42 -1.24 -10.57 -11.67
CA PHE A 42 -2.56 -11.15 -11.78
C PHE A 42 -3.26 -10.53 -12.98
N SER A 43 -3.64 -11.36 -13.95
CA SER A 43 -4.33 -10.95 -15.17
C SER A 43 -5.48 -11.92 -15.45
N ASP A 44 -6.58 -11.39 -15.95
CA ASP A 44 -7.78 -12.16 -16.31
C ASP A 44 -8.55 -11.38 -17.39
N GLU A 45 -9.34 -12.06 -18.22
CA GLU A 45 -10.21 -11.41 -19.20
C GLU A 45 -11.25 -10.49 -18.53
N SER A 46 -11.62 -10.82 -17.29
CA SER A 46 -12.40 -9.99 -16.38
C SER A 46 -11.48 -9.37 -15.33
N PRO A 47 -11.09 -8.07 -15.46
CA PRO A 47 -10.16 -7.43 -14.54
C PRO A 47 -10.57 -7.52 -13.07
N ILE A 48 -11.88 -7.60 -12.77
CA ILE A 48 -12.35 -7.74 -11.40
C ILE A 48 -11.91 -9.07 -10.77
N ILE A 49 -11.78 -10.15 -11.55
CA ILE A 49 -11.29 -11.45 -11.07
C ILE A 49 -9.78 -11.35 -10.77
N ALA A 50 -9.03 -10.70 -11.64
CA ALA A 50 -7.60 -10.43 -11.41
C ALA A 50 -7.39 -9.58 -10.14
N ARG A 51 -8.24 -8.56 -9.95
CA ARG A 51 -8.29 -7.72 -8.76
C ARG A 51 -8.48 -8.55 -7.50
N GLU A 52 -9.53 -9.36 -7.44
CA GLU A 52 -9.82 -10.22 -6.28
C GLU A 52 -8.67 -11.15 -5.93
N ASN A 53 -8.04 -11.76 -6.94
CA ASN A 53 -6.90 -12.64 -6.74
C ASN A 53 -5.68 -11.88 -6.20
N ALA A 54 -5.43 -10.65 -6.66
CA ALA A 54 -4.39 -9.79 -6.13
C ALA A 54 -4.64 -9.41 -4.66
N PHE A 55 -5.85 -8.99 -4.31
CA PHE A 55 -6.22 -8.71 -2.92
C PHE A 55 -6.13 -9.94 -2.01
N ARG A 56 -6.55 -11.11 -2.50
CA ARG A 56 -6.40 -12.37 -1.75
C ARG A 56 -4.94 -12.72 -1.53
N HIS A 57 -4.08 -12.53 -2.53
CA HIS A 57 -2.65 -12.79 -2.38
C HIS A 57 -1.99 -11.81 -1.41
N PHE A 58 -2.32 -10.52 -1.50
CA PHE A 58 -1.89 -9.54 -0.51
C PHE A 58 -2.24 -9.98 0.91
N GLN A 59 -3.50 -10.36 1.14
CA GLN A 59 -3.93 -10.82 2.47
C GLN A 59 -3.15 -12.05 2.91
N SER A 60 -2.88 -13.00 2.00
CA SER A 60 -2.08 -14.18 2.35
C SER A 60 -0.65 -13.83 2.79
N ILE A 61 -0.04 -12.77 2.27
CA ILE A 61 1.28 -12.30 2.73
C ILE A 61 1.14 -11.72 4.14
N VAL A 62 0.13 -10.88 4.37
CA VAL A 62 -0.16 -10.32 5.70
C VAL A 62 -0.38 -11.42 6.73
N ASP A 63 -1.17 -12.44 6.40
CA ASP A 63 -1.47 -13.57 7.28
C ASP A 63 -0.18 -14.33 7.66
N VAL A 64 0.68 -14.63 6.69
CA VAL A 64 1.98 -15.30 6.93
C VAL A 64 2.89 -14.46 7.85
N LEU A 65 2.92 -13.13 7.68
CA LEU A 65 3.69 -12.27 8.57
C LEU A 65 3.10 -12.25 9.99
N TYR A 66 1.78 -12.23 10.11
CA TYR A 66 1.08 -12.28 11.40
C TYR A 66 1.29 -13.62 12.13
N ASP A 67 1.32 -14.74 11.39
CA ASP A 67 1.70 -16.05 11.92
C ASP A 67 3.12 -16.01 12.50
N GLY A 68 4.06 -15.35 11.80
CA GLY A 68 5.42 -15.12 12.29
C GLY A 68 5.51 -14.23 13.54
N LEU A 69 4.50 -13.40 13.80
CA LEU A 69 4.36 -12.62 15.03
C LEU A 69 3.63 -13.36 16.16
N ASN A 70 3.08 -14.54 15.89
CA ASN A 70 2.13 -15.22 16.77
C ASN A 70 0.96 -14.31 17.19
N LYS A 71 0.45 -13.54 16.23
CA LYS A 71 -0.68 -12.62 16.39
C LYS A 71 -1.74 -12.91 15.34
N LYS A 72 -2.96 -12.45 15.57
CA LYS A 72 -4.02 -12.44 14.54
C LYS A 72 -4.14 -11.05 13.93
N TYR A 73 -4.30 -10.99 12.61
CA TYR A 73 -4.70 -9.76 11.94
C TYR A 73 -6.05 -9.29 12.47
N THR A 74 -6.17 -8.00 12.78
CA THR A 74 -7.41 -7.40 13.29
C THR A 74 -7.89 -6.25 12.42
N THR A 75 -7.03 -5.26 12.22
CA THR A 75 -7.31 -4.07 11.42
C THR A 75 -6.07 -3.65 10.65
N ASP A 76 -6.29 -2.97 9.53
CA ASP A 76 -5.19 -2.42 8.73
C ASP A 76 -4.35 -1.41 9.50
N LYS A 77 -4.99 -0.60 10.37
CA LYS A 77 -4.30 0.32 11.30
C LYS A 77 -3.33 -0.43 12.23
N GLN A 78 -3.78 -1.53 12.85
CA GLN A 78 -2.93 -2.31 13.73
C GLN A 78 -1.82 -3.03 12.95
N ALA A 79 -2.10 -3.50 11.73
CA ALA A 79 -1.10 -4.12 10.87
C ALA A 79 0.03 -3.17 10.48
N ARG A 80 -0.28 -1.90 10.25
CA ARG A 80 0.73 -0.85 10.03
C ARG A 80 1.68 -0.65 11.21
N ILE A 81 1.27 -0.99 12.43
CA ILE A 81 2.12 -0.93 13.62
C ILE A 81 2.86 -2.27 13.80
N ASP A 82 2.12 -3.38 13.81
CA ASP A 82 2.67 -4.70 14.10
C ASP A 82 3.72 -5.14 13.09
N LEU A 83 3.49 -4.87 11.79
CA LEU A 83 4.35 -5.33 10.71
C LEU A 83 5.64 -4.51 10.54
N GLN A 84 5.80 -3.42 11.30
CA GLN A 84 7.03 -2.62 11.28
C GLN A 84 8.25 -3.44 11.70
N LYS A 85 8.04 -4.49 12.49
CA LYS A 85 9.08 -5.49 12.79
C LYS A 85 9.73 -6.09 11.53
N TYR A 86 8.99 -6.18 10.44
CA TYR A 86 9.48 -6.70 9.16
C TYR A 86 9.93 -5.61 8.20
N PHE A 87 9.44 -4.38 8.36
CA PHE A 87 9.72 -3.30 7.41
C PHE A 87 10.87 -2.39 7.85
N ASN A 88 11.14 -2.28 9.15
CA ASN A 88 12.14 -1.39 9.72
C ASN A 88 13.36 -2.18 10.23
N SER A 89 14.56 -1.84 9.75
CA SER A 89 15.85 -2.41 10.15
C SER A 89 16.52 -1.72 11.33
N GLY A 90 15.84 -0.76 11.98
CA GLY A 90 16.36 -0.02 13.13
C GLY A 90 17.58 0.86 12.80
N ASN A 91 17.78 1.18 11.53
CA ASN A 91 18.92 1.97 11.02
C ASN A 91 18.61 3.45 10.82
N ASP A 92 17.43 3.86 11.25
CA ASP A 92 16.91 5.15 10.88
C ASP A 92 17.72 6.28 11.52
N PHE A 93 18.14 7.25 10.72
CA PHE A 93 18.83 8.43 11.19
C PHE A 93 17.82 9.54 11.47
N GLU A 94 17.68 9.90 12.74
CA GLU A 94 16.86 11.02 13.15
C GLU A 94 17.70 12.30 13.20
N PHE A 95 17.37 13.27 12.35
CA PHE A 95 17.96 14.61 12.46
C PHE A 95 17.20 15.39 13.52
N LEU A 96 17.80 15.47 14.71
CA LEU A 96 17.35 16.38 15.78
C LEU A 96 17.62 17.83 15.36
N SER A 97 16.65 18.44 14.69
CA SER A 97 16.62 19.87 14.44
C SER A 97 15.98 20.60 15.62
N ASN A 98 16.45 21.82 15.93
CA ASN A 98 15.76 22.73 16.85
C ASN A 98 14.44 23.30 16.26
N SER A 99 14.04 22.83 15.07
CA SER A 99 12.76 23.12 14.42
C SER A 99 11.70 22.10 14.89
N PRO A 100 10.40 22.46 14.94
CA PRO A 100 9.31 21.51 15.23
C PRO A 100 9.24 20.33 14.25
N ASN A 101 9.94 20.41 13.11
CA ASN A 101 9.94 19.37 12.11
C ASN A 101 11.12 18.42 12.31
N GLN A 102 10.87 17.33 13.02
CA GLN A 102 11.75 16.16 13.05
C GLN A 102 11.54 15.33 11.79
N PHE A 103 12.64 14.94 11.16
CA PHE A 103 12.65 14.10 9.97
C PHE A 103 13.61 12.94 10.18
N LYS A 104 13.17 11.78 9.70
CA LYS A 104 13.85 10.52 9.84
C LYS A 104 14.25 10.05 8.45
N ILE A 105 15.49 9.60 8.29
CA ILE A 105 15.99 9.08 7.03
C ILE A 105 16.25 7.60 7.22
N SER A 106 15.58 6.78 6.41
CA SER A 106 15.76 5.33 6.37
C SER A 106 15.96 4.88 4.93
N ASP A 107 16.73 3.82 4.73
CA ASP A 107 16.79 3.12 3.44
C ASP A 107 15.70 2.05 3.31
N ASP A 108 14.89 1.87 4.35
CA ASP A 108 13.75 0.95 4.39
C ASP A 108 12.45 1.56 3.86
N PHE A 109 12.47 2.80 3.39
CA PHE A 109 11.28 3.51 2.90
C PHE A 109 10.54 2.80 1.74
N PHE A 110 11.21 1.88 1.03
CA PHE A 110 10.58 1.04 0.01
C PHE A 110 10.02 -0.29 0.54
N ASN A 111 10.27 -0.64 1.80
CA ASN A 111 9.75 -1.86 2.39
C ASN A 111 8.26 -1.74 2.67
N GLY A 112 7.55 -2.83 2.41
CA GLY A 112 6.12 -2.89 2.53
C GLY A 112 5.52 -3.97 1.65
N ILE A 113 4.20 -4.02 1.66
CA ILE A 113 3.38 -4.83 0.77
C ILE A 113 2.45 -3.86 0.05
N ASN A 114 2.38 -3.93 -1.26
CA ASN A 114 1.65 -2.98 -2.09
C ASN A 114 0.84 -3.71 -3.16
N ILE A 115 -0.37 -3.21 -3.41
CA ILE A 115 -1.20 -3.62 -4.54
C ILE A 115 -1.27 -2.47 -5.53
N TYR A 116 -0.97 -2.77 -6.78
CA TYR A 116 -1.07 -1.83 -7.89
C TYR A 116 -2.02 -2.37 -8.96
N MET A 117 -2.80 -1.48 -9.55
CA MET A 117 -3.40 -1.66 -10.86
C MET A 117 -2.44 -1.14 -11.92
N ILE A 118 -2.26 -1.89 -12.99
CA ILE A 118 -1.52 -1.48 -14.17
C ILE A 118 -2.49 -1.37 -15.35
N VAL A 119 -2.43 -0.26 -16.07
CA VAL A 119 -3.19 -0.04 -17.30
C VAL A 119 -2.22 0.18 -18.45
N ASP A 120 -2.31 -0.63 -19.51
CA ASP A 120 -1.40 -0.58 -20.65
C ASP A 120 -1.39 0.77 -21.39
N LYS A 121 -2.43 1.60 -21.21
CA LYS A 121 -2.49 2.96 -21.74
C LYS A 121 -3.16 3.91 -20.75
N ALA A 122 -2.40 4.89 -20.25
CA ALA A 122 -2.89 5.89 -19.31
C ALA A 122 -4.04 6.74 -19.90
N ILE A 123 -4.99 7.17 -19.05
CA ILE A 123 -6.04 8.15 -19.41
C ILE A 123 -5.43 9.51 -19.77
N THR A 124 -4.33 9.90 -19.12
CA THR A 124 -3.81 11.27 -19.14
C THR A 124 -2.49 11.47 -19.89
N ASP A 125 -1.85 10.42 -20.42
CA ASP A 125 -0.51 10.55 -21.03
C ASP A 125 -0.44 10.00 -22.47
N THR A 126 -0.08 10.88 -23.40
CA THR A 126 0.05 10.63 -24.84
C THR A 126 1.32 9.85 -25.22
N ASN A 127 2.16 9.49 -24.24
CA ASN A 127 3.48 8.90 -24.43
C ASN A 127 3.60 7.39 -24.11
N ASN A 128 2.56 6.57 -24.35
CA ASN A 128 2.64 5.09 -24.38
C ASN A 128 3.38 4.44 -23.18
N LYS A 129 3.19 4.96 -21.96
CA LYS A 129 3.65 4.29 -20.74
C LYS A 129 2.46 3.71 -19.99
N ASN A 130 2.65 2.51 -19.44
CA ASN A 130 1.69 1.88 -18.55
C ASN A 130 1.47 2.80 -17.33
N ASP A 131 0.22 3.01 -16.94
CA ASP A 131 -0.14 3.72 -15.73
C ASP A 131 -0.10 2.74 -14.56
N LYS A 132 0.79 2.97 -13.58
CA LYS A 132 0.88 2.17 -12.35
C LYS A 132 0.19 2.94 -11.23
N VAL A 133 -0.98 2.46 -10.83
CA VAL A 133 -1.85 3.10 -9.84
C VAL A 133 -1.87 2.26 -8.57
N ARG A 134 -1.51 2.87 -7.44
CA ARG A 134 -1.52 2.19 -6.14
C ARG A 134 -2.93 2.11 -5.57
N LEU A 135 -3.37 0.93 -5.15
CA LEU A 135 -4.72 0.73 -4.60
C LEU A 135 -4.71 0.54 -3.08
N HIS A 136 -3.63 -0.06 -2.57
CA HIS A 136 -3.43 -0.28 -1.14
C HIS A 136 -1.96 -0.55 -0.86
N GLY A 137 -1.54 -0.32 0.37
CA GLY A 137 -0.33 -0.97 0.88
C GLY A 137 -0.07 -0.69 2.35
N ILE A 138 0.67 -1.58 2.98
CA ILE A 138 1.18 -1.47 4.35
C ILE A 138 2.70 -1.39 4.22
N ASN A 139 3.30 -0.25 4.56
CA ASN A 139 4.74 -0.03 4.37
C ASN A 139 5.43 0.32 5.68
N TYR A 140 6.76 0.42 5.59
CA TYR A 140 7.56 1.18 6.52
C TYR A 140 6.94 2.57 6.76
N VAL A 141 6.90 2.99 8.02
CA VAL A 141 6.56 4.36 8.41
C VAL A 141 7.66 4.94 9.27
N ASP A 142 7.99 6.20 9.02
CA ASP A 142 8.95 6.93 9.86
C ASP A 142 8.44 7.07 11.29
N TYR A 143 7.16 7.40 11.44
CA TYR A 143 6.49 7.64 12.70
C TYR A 143 5.10 7.03 12.70
N HIS A 144 4.78 6.23 13.73
CA HIS A 144 3.50 5.50 13.83
C HIS A 144 2.29 6.38 14.15
N ASP A 145 2.52 7.63 14.58
CA ASP A 145 1.51 8.61 14.97
C ASP A 145 1.13 9.58 13.85
N ARG A 146 1.83 9.57 12.71
CA ARG A 146 1.51 10.42 11.56
C ARG A 146 0.53 9.74 10.62
N ILE A 147 -0.37 10.53 10.04
CA ILE A 147 -1.23 10.09 8.95
C ILE A 147 -0.34 9.67 7.80
N GLU A 148 -0.50 8.43 7.36
CA GLU A 148 0.32 7.92 6.28
C GLU A 148 -0.14 8.55 4.96
N GLU A 149 0.73 9.35 4.32
CA GLU A 149 0.56 9.83 2.95
C GLU A 149 0.14 8.68 2.00
N ASN A 150 0.65 7.46 2.29
CA ASN A 150 0.31 6.21 1.62
C ASN A 150 -1.20 5.88 1.58
N ILE A 151 -1.97 6.30 2.58
CA ILE A 151 -3.41 6.08 2.64
C ILE A 151 -4.13 7.02 1.67
N VAL A 152 -3.71 8.29 1.60
CA VAL A 152 -4.26 9.27 0.64
C VAL A 152 -4.00 8.80 -0.79
N GLU A 153 -2.78 8.35 -1.09
CA GLU A 153 -2.45 7.76 -2.40
C GLU A 153 -3.37 6.56 -2.74
N SER A 154 -3.65 5.71 -1.76
CA SER A 154 -4.53 4.55 -1.95
C SER A 154 -5.96 4.98 -2.26
N PHE A 155 -6.49 6.01 -1.60
CA PHE A 155 -7.81 6.57 -1.92
C PHE A 155 -7.86 7.12 -3.34
N LEU A 156 -6.91 7.98 -3.71
CA LEU A 156 -6.83 8.54 -5.06
C LEU A 156 -6.71 7.45 -6.13
N GLY A 157 -5.94 6.40 -5.83
CA GLY A 157 -5.80 5.27 -6.74
C GLY A 157 -7.07 4.42 -6.90
N LEU A 158 -7.89 4.27 -5.85
CA LEU A 158 -9.17 3.58 -5.94
C LEU A 158 -10.22 4.37 -6.73
N ILE A 159 -10.24 5.71 -6.58
CA ILE A 159 -11.06 6.60 -7.41
C ILE A 159 -10.63 6.46 -8.88
N LYS A 160 -9.33 6.53 -9.12
CA LYS A 160 -8.76 6.35 -10.46
C LYS A 160 -9.06 4.97 -11.05
N GLU A 161 -8.97 3.90 -10.26
CA GLU A 161 -9.38 2.54 -10.65
C GLU A 161 -10.84 2.51 -11.13
N PHE A 162 -11.75 3.09 -10.34
CA PHE A 162 -13.16 3.16 -10.72
C PHE A 162 -13.35 3.86 -12.07
N HIS A 163 -12.70 5.01 -12.30
CA HIS A 163 -12.79 5.71 -13.58
C HIS A 163 -12.30 4.89 -14.77
N TYR A 164 -11.25 4.08 -14.59
CA TYR A 164 -10.79 3.16 -15.64
C TYR A 164 -11.83 2.07 -15.96
N TYR A 165 -12.47 1.52 -14.93
CA TYR A 165 -13.54 0.53 -15.12
C TYR A 165 -14.75 1.11 -15.84
N ASP A 166 -15.17 2.31 -15.46
CA ASP A 166 -16.30 3.02 -16.07
C ASP A 166 -16.00 3.40 -17.53
N GLN A 167 -14.87 4.06 -17.78
CA GLN A 167 -14.46 4.51 -19.11
C GLN A 167 -14.32 3.37 -20.13
N TYR A 168 -13.82 2.20 -19.70
CA TYR A 168 -13.66 1.03 -20.57
C TYR A 168 -14.84 0.06 -20.52
N SER A 169 -15.93 0.43 -19.83
CA SER A 169 -17.16 -0.35 -19.71
C SER A 169 -16.91 -1.77 -19.22
N TYR A 170 -16.01 -1.93 -18.25
CA TYR A 170 -15.83 -3.18 -17.53
C TYR A 170 -17.04 -3.42 -16.61
N SER A 171 -17.32 -4.68 -16.28
CA SER A 171 -18.39 -5.00 -15.33
C SER A 171 -17.91 -4.82 -13.89
N PHE A 172 -18.60 -4.00 -13.11
CA PHE A 172 -18.25 -3.72 -11.71
C PHE A 172 -19.45 -3.47 -10.80
N LYS A 173 -20.69 -3.65 -11.29
CA LYS A 173 -21.92 -3.20 -10.59
C LYS A 173 -22.03 -3.75 -9.16
N ASP A 174 -21.65 -5.01 -8.95
CA ASP A 174 -21.73 -5.67 -7.63
C ASP A 174 -20.61 -5.23 -6.66
N TYR A 175 -19.64 -4.44 -7.16
CA TYR A 175 -18.48 -3.97 -6.42
C TYR A 175 -18.53 -2.47 -6.17
N LEU A 176 -19.55 -1.73 -6.64
CA LEU A 176 -19.63 -0.30 -6.43
C LEU A 176 -19.88 0.02 -4.95
N THR A 177 -19.11 0.96 -4.40
CA THR A 177 -19.35 1.57 -3.09
C THR A 177 -18.98 3.04 -3.13
N PHE A 178 -19.39 3.77 -2.10
CA PHE A 178 -19.08 5.19 -1.93
C PHE A 178 -18.18 5.40 -0.71
N ILE A 179 -17.26 6.34 -0.85
CA ILE A 179 -16.44 6.87 0.24
C ILE A 179 -16.80 8.34 0.42
N ASP A 180 -17.15 8.70 1.64
CA ASP A 180 -17.54 10.06 2.02
C ASP A 180 -16.31 10.77 2.60
N PHE A 181 -15.79 11.77 1.87
CA PHE A 181 -14.69 12.61 2.28
C PHE A 181 -15.14 13.94 2.90
N ASP A 182 -16.44 14.17 3.15
CA ASP A 182 -16.97 15.42 3.70
C ASP A 182 -16.29 15.78 5.04
N LYS A 183 -15.93 14.76 5.82
CA LYS A 183 -15.27 14.91 7.13
C LYS A 183 -13.84 15.48 7.07
N ILE A 184 -13.23 15.46 5.89
CA ILE A 184 -11.87 15.94 5.63
C ILE A 184 -11.85 17.01 4.51
N GLY A 185 -13.01 17.58 4.19
CA GLY A 185 -13.14 18.70 3.24
C GLY A 185 -13.30 18.31 1.77
N GLY A 186 -13.47 17.02 1.45
CA GLY A 186 -13.69 16.53 0.08
C GLY A 186 -15.13 16.16 -0.22
N ASP A 187 -15.41 15.71 -1.45
CA ASP A 187 -16.72 15.25 -1.91
C ASP A 187 -16.93 13.73 -1.68
N ILE A 188 -18.15 13.25 -1.88
CA ILE A 188 -18.44 11.80 -1.91
C ILE A 188 -17.98 11.21 -3.24
N GLU A 189 -17.12 10.19 -3.18
CA GLU A 189 -16.51 9.58 -4.35
C GLU A 189 -16.93 8.12 -4.56
N SER A 190 -17.02 7.74 -5.83
CA SER A 190 -17.32 6.36 -6.25
C SER A 190 -16.05 5.53 -6.35
N VAL A 191 -16.03 4.36 -5.73
CA VAL A 191 -14.89 3.43 -5.77
C VAL A 191 -15.34 1.98 -5.89
N LEU A 192 -14.41 1.10 -6.24
CA LEU A 192 -14.63 -0.34 -6.15
C LEU A 192 -14.36 -0.84 -4.72
N LYS A 193 -15.28 -1.62 -4.18
CA LYS A 193 -15.22 -2.22 -2.84
C LYS A 193 -13.92 -3.00 -2.66
N THR A 194 -13.19 -2.69 -1.60
CA THR A 194 -11.98 -3.41 -1.19
C THR A 194 -12.29 -4.29 0.03
N PRO A 195 -11.47 -5.31 0.33
CA PRO A 195 -11.60 -6.07 1.57
C PRO A 195 -11.11 -5.29 2.81
N PHE A 196 -10.54 -4.09 2.64
CA PHE A 196 -9.94 -3.32 3.73
C PHE A 196 -10.91 -2.25 4.25
N ASP A 197 -10.93 -2.03 5.56
CA ASP A 197 -11.76 -0.99 6.19
C ASP A 197 -11.12 0.39 6.05
N LEU A 198 -11.15 0.92 4.83
CA LEU A 198 -10.64 2.25 4.53
C LEU A 198 -11.49 3.37 5.16
N LYS A 199 -12.77 3.12 5.43
CA LYS A 199 -13.68 4.10 6.05
C LYS A 199 -13.27 4.45 7.47
N SER A 200 -12.76 3.47 8.22
CA SER A 200 -12.21 3.70 9.56
C SER A 200 -11.09 4.75 9.58
N PHE A 201 -10.31 4.89 8.50
CA PHE A 201 -9.22 5.86 8.43
C PHE A 201 -9.73 7.30 8.26
N ILE A 202 -10.78 7.53 7.48
CA ILE A 202 -11.33 8.90 7.28
C ILE A 202 -11.94 9.44 8.58
N ILE A 203 -12.62 8.58 9.34
CA ILE A 203 -13.27 8.97 10.60
C ILE A 203 -12.24 9.46 11.63
N ASN A 204 -11.05 8.88 11.64
CA ASN A 204 -10.00 9.17 12.61
C ASN A 204 -9.25 10.47 12.35
N HIS A 205 -9.41 11.11 11.17
CA HIS A 205 -8.70 12.33 10.78
C HIS A 205 -9.63 13.52 10.54
N LYS A 206 -10.78 13.50 11.22
CA LYS A 206 -11.80 14.55 11.12
C LYS A 206 -11.20 15.92 11.46
N GLY A 207 -11.26 16.85 10.51
CA GLY A 207 -10.78 18.24 10.67
C GLY A 207 -9.40 18.53 10.08
N GLU A 208 -8.72 17.54 9.50
CA GLU A 208 -7.50 17.74 8.72
C GLU A 208 -7.84 17.86 7.23
N ASN A 209 -7.24 18.84 6.53
CA ASN A 209 -7.43 18.99 5.09
C ASN A 209 -6.45 18.04 4.37
N LEU A 210 -6.96 16.91 3.90
CA LEU A 210 -6.18 15.83 3.30
C LEU A 210 -6.30 15.75 1.77
N LEU A 211 -7.11 16.62 1.17
CA LEU A 211 -7.39 16.72 -0.25
C LEU A 211 -7.28 18.18 -0.73
#